data_AF-A0A8T5LZP1-F1
#
_entry.id   AF-A0A8T5LZP1-F1
#
_cell.length_a   1.000
_cell.length_b   1.000
_cell.length_c   1.000
_cell.angle_alpha   90.00
_cell.angle_beta   90.00
_cell.angle_gamma   90.00
#
_symmetry.space_group_name_H-M   'P 1'
#
loop_
_entity.id
_entity.type
_entity.pdbx_description
1 polymer ?
#
loop_
_entity_poly.entity_id
_entity_poly.type
_entity_poly.pdbx_seq_one_letter_code
_entity_poly.pdbx_strand_id
1 'polypeptide(L)'
;MTDIYEPLEDSYLLEKVVLELARGKCLDMGTGSGILALAAIKKCSRLLAVDINTDAVSKLRAEVKKNGISRISVRQSDLFSNITEKFDTIIFNPPYLPTDTRYPDVALDGGPKGNELILKFLKQVKTHLKPGGQILLLFSTHTGKRSIDDSILFHNFLYKQVASEKLDFEELFVYQITEKQILGKGKRGVVHLETWKGKQICVKEELPGMQAKGRLDIEAQFLKKLNKHTIGPKMYFFSQGRLGMEYIKGEQILEYLKHASKEEGKRVLLKVFSQLYILDKLKINKFEMTNPYKHIIVKKNKAPVMIDFERCKHTQKPKNVTQFVEFIRKKKLLPVTRLTDIAIRKYKKDMNDQNYKGIIDSFSPDTFNQRVYIECIKIPKGKVSTYRELAHKLGTKAYRAVGNAMNKNPYAPEVPCHRVIASDGTIGGFASGTKKKIALLKSEGVEIKNGYIDQKYFVHS
;
A
#
# COMPACT_ATOMS: atom_id res chain seq x y z
N MET A 1 -19.90 -38.05 41.06
CA MET A 1 -18.80 -38.37 40.11
C MET A 1 -18.06 -37.07 39.89
N THR A 2 -16.74 -37.08 39.73
CA THR A 2 -16.00 -35.83 39.52
C THR A 2 -16.25 -35.36 38.09
N ASP A 3 -16.94 -34.22 37.92
CA ASP A 3 -17.22 -33.55 36.63
C ASP A 3 -15.96 -32.90 36.04
N ILE A 4 -14.80 -33.57 36.16
CA ILE A 4 -13.52 -33.10 35.65
C ILE A 4 -13.14 -34.04 34.53
N TYR A 5 -12.92 -33.46 33.35
CA TYR A 5 -12.48 -34.19 32.17
C TYR A 5 -11.15 -34.91 32.40
N GLU A 6 -11.11 -36.20 32.14
CA GLU A 6 -9.88 -36.99 32.14
C GLU A 6 -9.14 -36.79 30.80
N PRO A 7 -7.82 -36.59 30.78
CA PRO A 7 -7.07 -36.36 29.55
C PRO A 7 -7.18 -37.52 28.55
N LEU A 8 -7.63 -37.21 27.34
CA LEU A 8 -7.71 -38.13 26.20
C LEU A 8 -6.85 -37.62 25.02
N GLU A 9 -7.06 -38.17 23.83
CA GLU A 9 -6.30 -37.89 22.60
C GLU A 9 -6.18 -36.38 22.32
N ASP A 10 -7.23 -35.62 22.58
CA ASP A 10 -7.27 -34.16 22.41
C ASP A 10 -6.27 -33.42 23.33
N SER A 11 -6.22 -33.83 24.59
CA SER A 11 -5.37 -33.26 25.62
C SER A 11 -3.91 -33.54 25.29
N TYR A 12 -3.58 -34.76 24.87
CA TYR A 12 -2.23 -35.14 24.47
C TYR A 12 -1.79 -34.50 23.14
N LEU A 13 -2.71 -34.31 22.18
CA LEU A 13 -2.43 -33.59 20.95
C LEU A 13 -2.05 -32.12 21.25
N LEU A 14 -2.85 -31.43 22.06
CA LEU A 14 -2.56 -30.05 22.44
C LEU A 14 -1.32 -29.95 23.33
N GLU A 15 -1.07 -30.91 24.22
CA GLU A 15 0.13 -30.96 25.05
C GLU A 15 1.41 -30.90 24.21
N LYS A 16 1.51 -31.72 23.14
CA LYS A 16 2.66 -31.72 22.22
C LYS A 16 2.91 -30.33 21.63
N VAL A 17 1.85 -29.65 21.19
CA VAL A 17 1.93 -28.30 20.62
C VAL A 17 2.31 -27.26 21.68
N VAL A 18 1.75 -27.37 22.89
CA VAL A 18 2.08 -26.52 24.04
C VAL A 18 3.57 -26.63 24.39
N LEU A 19 4.13 -27.83 24.43
CA LEU A 19 5.56 -28.06 24.72
C LEU A 19 6.49 -27.46 23.65
N GLU A 20 6.01 -27.30 22.42
CA GLU A 20 6.76 -26.68 21.33
C GLU A 20 6.63 -25.15 21.34
N LEU A 21 5.40 -24.62 21.47
CA LEU A 21 5.09 -23.23 21.14
C LEU A 21 4.87 -22.32 22.34
N ALA A 22 4.52 -22.84 23.52
CA ALA A 22 4.18 -22.01 24.67
C ALA A 22 5.37 -21.18 25.14
N ARG A 23 5.12 -19.91 25.49
CA ARG A 23 6.18 -18.97 25.92
C ARG A 23 5.61 -17.81 26.72
N GLY A 24 6.48 -17.17 27.50
CA GLY A 24 6.18 -15.95 28.25
C GLY A 24 5.19 -16.18 29.39
N LYS A 25 4.33 -15.20 29.69
CA LYS A 25 3.25 -15.35 30.67
C LYS A 25 2.07 -16.07 30.01
N CYS A 26 1.66 -17.20 30.56
CA CYS A 26 0.67 -18.10 29.95
C CYS A 26 -0.66 -18.13 30.71
N LEU A 27 -1.74 -18.40 29.99
CA LEU A 27 -3.08 -18.71 30.53
C LEU A 27 -3.48 -20.09 30.03
N ASP A 28 -3.89 -20.97 30.94
CA ASP A 28 -4.59 -22.21 30.62
C ASP A 28 -6.08 -22.02 30.91
N MET A 29 -6.89 -21.94 29.85
CA MET A 29 -8.32 -21.66 29.91
C MET A 29 -9.10 -22.96 29.95
N GLY A 30 -9.91 -23.18 31.01
CA GLY A 30 -10.58 -24.46 31.21
C GLY A 30 -9.57 -25.55 31.55
N THR A 31 -8.83 -25.36 32.64
CA THR A 31 -7.64 -26.17 32.96
C THR A 31 -7.97 -27.64 33.23
N GLY A 32 -9.20 -27.98 33.65
CA GLY A 32 -9.63 -29.36 33.90
C GLY A 32 -8.71 -30.09 34.87
N SER A 33 -8.10 -31.18 34.40
CA SER A 33 -7.09 -31.96 35.16
C SER A 33 -5.78 -31.20 35.43
N GLY A 34 -5.51 -30.11 34.70
CA GLY A 34 -4.28 -29.34 34.78
C GLY A 34 -3.14 -29.85 33.91
N ILE A 35 -3.35 -30.88 33.08
CA ILE A 35 -2.31 -31.44 32.20
C ILE A 35 -1.64 -30.37 31.33
N LEU A 36 -2.42 -29.47 30.74
CA LEU A 36 -1.91 -28.39 29.88
C LEU A 36 -1.18 -27.31 30.68
N ALA A 37 -1.68 -26.93 31.86
CA ALA A 37 -0.99 -26.04 32.78
C ALA A 37 0.39 -26.57 33.19
N LEU A 38 0.47 -27.85 33.54
CA LEU A 38 1.72 -28.52 33.94
C LEU A 38 2.71 -28.69 32.77
N ALA A 39 2.21 -28.90 31.55
CA ALA A 39 3.05 -28.92 30.35
C ALA A 39 3.57 -27.52 30.00
N ALA A 40 2.70 -26.51 29.98
CA ALA A 40 3.03 -25.15 29.60
C ALA A 40 4.03 -24.49 30.57
N ILE A 41 3.97 -24.77 31.87
CA ILE A 41 4.89 -24.14 32.83
C ILE A 41 6.36 -24.53 32.62
N LYS A 42 6.62 -25.65 31.92
CA LYS A 42 7.97 -26.05 31.50
C LYS A 42 8.59 -25.08 30.47
N LYS A 43 7.77 -24.26 29.81
CA LYS A 43 8.15 -23.33 28.74
C LYS A 43 7.83 -21.86 29.05
N CYS A 44 6.86 -21.61 29.91
CA CYS A 44 6.39 -20.28 30.29
C CYS A 44 7.12 -19.73 31.52
N SER A 45 7.19 -18.40 31.67
CA SER A 45 7.77 -17.75 32.85
C SER A 45 6.84 -17.83 34.07
N ARG A 46 5.54 -17.63 33.87
CA ARG A 46 4.46 -17.80 34.86
C ARG A 46 3.19 -18.27 34.15
N LEU A 47 2.30 -18.94 34.87
CA LEU A 47 1.03 -19.42 34.32
C LEU A 47 -0.14 -19.11 35.26
N LEU A 48 -1.26 -18.66 34.70
CA LEU A 48 -2.56 -18.64 35.34
C LEU A 48 -3.38 -19.81 34.78
N ALA A 49 -3.85 -20.71 35.62
CA ALA A 49 -4.79 -21.76 35.26
C ALA A 49 -6.18 -21.37 35.78
N VAL A 50 -7.19 -21.46 34.92
CA VAL A 50 -8.56 -21.12 35.29
C VAL A 50 -9.55 -22.19 34.90
N ASP A 51 -10.58 -22.35 35.72
CA ASP A 51 -11.72 -23.21 35.42
C ASP A 51 -13.00 -22.63 36.01
N ILE A 52 -14.14 -22.98 35.43
CA ILE A 52 -15.45 -22.68 36.03
C ILE A 52 -15.76 -23.65 37.18
N ASN A 53 -15.26 -24.89 37.08
CA ASN A 53 -15.44 -25.95 38.06
C ASN A 53 -14.51 -25.73 39.28
N THR A 54 -15.11 -25.54 40.46
CA THR A 54 -14.41 -25.33 41.73
C THR A 54 -13.56 -26.53 42.15
N ASP A 55 -13.95 -27.74 41.77
CA ASP A 55 -13.23 -28.97 42.12
C ASP A 55 -11.95 -29.08 41.31
N ALA A 56 -11.99 -28.78 40.00
CA ALA A 56 -10.80 -28.69 39.15
C ALA A 56 -9.79 -27.68 39.71
N VAL A 57 -10.27 -26.49 40.08
CA VAL A 57 -9.47 -25.45 40.72
C VAL A 57 -8.83 -25.94 42.03
N SER A 58 -9.60 -26.64 42.87
CA SER A 58 -9.13 -27.12 44.17
C SER A 58 -8.10 -28.24 44.04
N LYS A 59 -8.35 -29.21 43.14
CA LYS A 59 -7.43 -30.32 42.84
C LYS A 59 -6.09 -29.80 42.31
N LEU A 60 -6.11 -28.98 41.25
CA LEU A 60 -4.88 -28.44 40.68
C LEU A 60 -4.11 -27.56 41.68
N ARG A 61 -4.81 -26.78 42.50
CA ARG A 61 -4.16 -25.97 43.55
C ARG A 61 -3.45 -26.85 44.58
N ALA A 62 -4.06 -27.96 44.99
CA ALA A 62 -3.45 -28.92 45.92
C ALA A 62 -2.22 -29.59 45.29
N GLU A 63 -2.31 -29.98 44.02
CA GLU A 63 -1.21 -30.61 43.28
C GLU A 63 -0.02 -29.66 43.08
N VAL A 64 -0.28 -28.43 42.63
CA VAL A 64 0.73 -27.38 42.45
C VAL A 64 1.44 -27.08 43.78
N LYS A 65 0.71 -27.04 44.88
CA LYS A 65 1.26 -26.85 46.24
C LYS A 65 2.11 -28.04 46.66
N LYS A 66 1.61 -29.27 46.47
CA LYS A 66 2.31 -30.52 46.81
C LYS A 66 3.65 -30.64 46.06
N ASN A 67 3.68 -30.21 44.79
CA ASN A 67 4.87 -30.26 43.94
C ASN A 67 5.75 -29.00 44.01
N GLY A 68 5.42 -28.02 44.85
CA GLY A 68 6.22 -26.80 45.03
C GLY A 68 6.27 -25.87 43.80
N ILE A 69 5.29 -25.92 42.90
CA ILE A 69 5.31 -25.18 41.62
C ILE A 69 4.75 -23.75 41.81
N SER A 70 5.54 -22.87 42.43
CA SER A 70 5.13 -21.49 42.75
C SER A 70 4.81 -20.59 41.54
N ARG A 71 5.19 -21.02 40.33
CA ARG A 71 4.99 -20.27 39.09
C ARG A 71 3.59 -20.44 38.47
N ILE A 72 2.78 -21.38 38.98
CA ILE A 72 1.38 -21.57 38.60
C ILE A 72 0.47 -20.90 39.65
N SER A 73 -0.46 -20.07 39.19
CA SER A 73 -1.58 -19.56 39.99
C SER A 73 -2.87 -20.18 39.48
N VAL A 74 -3.79 -20.55 40.39
CA VAL A 74 -5.05 -21.23 40.04
C VAL A 74 -6.24 -20.41 40.53
N ARG A 75 -7.17 -20.05 39.65
CA ARG A 75 -8.31 -19.18 39.94
C ARG A 75 -9.60 -19.71 39.31
N GLN A 76 -10.72 -19.63 40.02
CA GLN A 76 -12.02 -19.90 39.42
C GLN A 76 -12.46 -18.73 38.52
N SER A 77 -12.92 -19.02 37.30
CA SER A 77 -13.38 -18.02 36.33
C SER A 77 -14.30 -18.66 35.26
N ASP A 78 -15.42 -18.01 34.92
CA ASP A 78 -16.13 -18.27 33.65
C ASP A 78 -15.41 -17.48 32.55
N LEU A 79 -14.63 -18.17 31.73
CA LEU A 79 -13.74 -17.58 30.74
C LEU A 79 -12.90 -16.44 31.36
N PHE A 80 -13.08 -15.21 30.89
CA PHE A 80 -12.32 -14.04 31.32
C PHE A 80 -12.98 -13.23 32.45
N SER A 81 -14.13 -13.66 32.99
CA SER A 81 -14.90 -12.87 33.96
C SER A 81 -14.12 -12.49 35.22
N ASN A 82 -13.14 -13.30 35.62
CA ASN A 82 -12.26 -13.03 36.77
C ASN A 82 -10.78 -12.89 36.36
N ILE A 83 -10.51 -12.36 35.16
CA ILE A 83 -9.16 -12.21 34.60
C ILE A 83 -9.00 -10.79 34.08
N THR A 84 -7.98 -10.08 34.54
CA THR A 84 -7.64 -8.73 34.04
C THR A 84 -6.26 -8.68 33.38
N GLU A 85 -5.48 -9.74 33.57
CA GLU A 85 -4.13 -9.88 33.08
C GLU A 85 -4.08 -10.07 31.56
N LYS A 86 -2.91 -9.75 30.97
CA LYS A 86 -2.58 -10.08 29.58
C LYS A 86 -1.49 -11.15 29.48
N PHE A 87 -1.57 -11.96 28.45
CA PHE A 87 -0.76 -13.16 28.26
C PHE A 87 -0.02 -13.16 26.93
N ASP A 88 1.16 -13.78 26.92
CA ASP A 88 1.98 -14.04 25.74
C ASP A 88 1.49 -15.31 25.01
N THR A 89 0.98 -16.30 25.76
CA THR A 89 0.32 -17.50 25.21
C THR A 89 -0.97 -17.78 25.97
N ILE A 90 -2.09 -17.99 25.28
CA ILE A 90 -3.35 -18.47 25.86
C ILE A 90 -3.64 -19.85 25.27
N ILE A 91 -3.86 -20.84 26.13
CA ILE A 91 -4.12 -22.23 25.75
C ILE A 91 -5.59 -22.48 26.06
N PHE A 92 -6.30 -23.12 25.12
CA PHE A 92 -7.70 -23.46 25.33
C PHE A 92 -8.02 -24.81 24.69
N ASN A 93 -8.36 -25.79 25.53
CA ASN A 93 -9.04 -27.01 25.14
C ASN A 93 -10.51 -26.92 25.59
N PRO A 94 -11.40 -26.29 24.80
CA PRO A 94 -12.80 -26.12 25.15
C PRO A 94 -13.56 -27.45 25.06
N PRO A 95 -14.63 -27.63 25.84
CA PRO A 95 -15.72 -28.54 25.46
C PRO A 95 -16.23 -28.21 24.05
N TYR A 96 -16.34 -29.22 23.18
CA TYR A 96 -16.64 -29.04 21.75
C TYR A 96 -17.76 -29.93 21.20
N LEU A 97 -18.37 -30.79 22.02
CA LEU A 97 -19.50 -31.62 21.59
C LEU A 97 -20.81 -30.83 21.63
N PRO A 98 -21.72 -31.01 20.65
CA PRO A 98 -23.07 -30.47 20.74
C PRO A 98 -23.82 -31.01 21.98
N THR A 99 -24.64 -30.18 22.61
CA THR A 99 -25.46 -30.57 23.76
C THR A 99 -26.32 -31.81 23.45
N ASP A 100 -26.10 -32.91 24.18
CA ASP A 100 -26.98 -34.10 24.17
C ASP A 100 -27.85 -34.12 25.43
N THR A 101 -29.13 -33.86 25.28
CA THR A 101 -30.10 -33.85 26.40
C THR A 101 -30.39 -35.24 26.97
N ARG A 102 -29.97 -36.32 26.28
CA ARG A 102 -30.15 -37.70 26.73
C ARG A 102 -29.04 -38.17 27.66
N TYR A 103 -27.84 -37.62 27.49
CA TYR A 103 -26.64 -37.95 28.27
C TYR A 103 -25.85 -36.67 28.57
N PRO A 104 -26.26 -35.88 29.59
CA PRO A 104 -25.61 -34.62 29.89
C PRO A 104 -24.21 -34.84 30.47
N ASP A 105 -23.20 -34.34 29.75
CA ASP A 105 -21.81 -34.26 30.23
C ASP A 105 -21.31 -32.81 30.09
N VAL A 106 -21.29 -32.09 31.20
CA VAL A 106 -20.89 -30.67 31.26
C VAL A 106 -19.43 -30.46 30.86
N ALA A 107 -18.58 -31.48 31.01
CA ALA A 107 -17.16 -31.39 30.64
C ALA A 107 -16.94 -31.46 29.13
N LEU A 108 -17.91 -31.99 28.38
CA LEU A 108 -17.85 -32.14 26.92
C LEU A 108 -18.78 -31.21 26.15
N ASP A 109 -19.81 -30.65 26.82
CA ASP A 109 -20.83 -29.79 26.22
C ASP A 109 -20.30 -28.41 25.80
N GLY A 110 -20.11 -28.24 24.49
CA GLY A 110 -19.71 -26.97 23.85
C GLY A 110 -20.89 -26.04 23.51
N GLY A 111 -22.11 -26.41 23.87
CA GLY A 111 -23.36 -25.72 23.54
C GLY A 111 -24.16 -26.43 22.43
N PRO A 112 -25.32 -25.87 22.01
CA PRO A 112 -26.21 -26.51 21.03
C PRO A 112 -25.52 -26.94 19.72
N LYS A 113 -24.47 -26.24 19.30
CA LYS A 113 -23.67 -26.56 18.10
C LYS A 113 -22.24 -26.99 18.42
N GLY A 114 -21.87 -27.08 19.70
CA GLY A 114 -20.53 -27.43 20.15
C GLY A 114 -19.47 -26.33 19.90
N ASN A 115 -19.87 -25.10 19.58
CA ASN A 115 -18.93 -24.04 19.22
C ASN A 115 -19.17 -22.70 19.93
N GLU A 116 -20.27 -22.58 20.67
CA GLU A 116 -20.71 -21.36 21.32
C GLU A 116 -19.66 -20.82 22.30
N LEU A 117 -19.01 -21.71 23.05
CA LEU A 117 -17.97 -21.33 24.01
C LEU A 117 -16.74 -20.76 23.31
N ILE A 118 -16.32 -21.36 22.19
CA ILE A 118 -15.20 -20.87 21.38
C ILE A 118 -15.53 -19.49 20.81
N LEU A 119 -16.74 -19.30 20.30
CA LEU A 119 -17.19 -18.00 19.78
C LEU A 119 -17.23 -16.93 20.88
N LYS A 120 -17.72 -17.27 22.09
CA LYS A 120 -17.70 -16.39 23.27
C LYS A 120 -16.27 -16.04 23.69
N PHE A 121 -15.34 -16.99 23.61
CA PHE A 121 -13.91 -16.79 23.88
C PHE A 121 -13.25 -15.85 22.85
N LEU A 122 -13.42 -16.11 21.55
CA LEU A 122 -12.82 -15.30 20.47
C LEU A 122 -13.28 -13.84 20.51
N LYS A 123 -14.51 -13.58 20.98
CA LYS A 123 -15.04 -12.24 21.21
C LYS A 123 -14.30 -11.47 22.32
N GLN A 124 -13.77 -12.16 23.33
CA GLN A 124 -13.18 -11.55 24.53
C GLN A 124 -11.65 -11.56 24.52
N VAL A 125 -11.03 -12.60 23.97
CA VAL A 125 -9.59 -12.90 24.14
C VAL A 125 -8.66 -11.76 23.73
N LYS A 126 -9.07 -10.92 22.78
CA LYS A 126 -8.24 -9.82 22.25
C LYS A 126 -7.75 -8.86 23.34
N THR A 127 -8.57 -8.53 24.34
CA THR A 127 -8.19 -7.61 25.41
C THR A 127 -7.20 -8.24 26.40
N HIS A 128 -7.07 -9.57 26.39
CA HIS A 128 -6.20 -10.35 27.27
C HIS A 128 -4.94 -10.87 26.57
N LEU A 129 -4.76 -10.58 25.28
CA LEU A 129 -3.55 -10.93 24.54
C LEU A 129 -2.56 -9.76 24.56
N LYS A 130 -1.29 -10.04 24.83
CA LYS A 130 -0.22 -9.05 24.65
C LYS A 130 0.08 -8.85 23.16
N PRO A 131 0.64 -7.69 22.75
CA PRO A 131 1.16 -7.52 21.40
C PRO A 131 2.18 -8.63 21.05
N GLY A 132 1.96 -9.33 19.94
CA GLY A 132 2.79 -10.49 19.53
C GLY A 132 2.49 -11.79 20.27
N GLY A 133 1.47 -11.79 21.14
CA GLY A 133 0.97 -12.99 21.80
C GLY A 133 0.25 -13.93 20.83
N GLN A 134 0.03 -15.16 21.29
CA GLN A 134 -0.61 -16.22 20.52
C GLN A 134 -1.67 -16.97 21.35
N ILE A 135 -2.59 -17.62 20.66
CA ILE A 135 -3.56 -18.54 21.25
C ILE A 135 -3.32 -19.92 20.63
N LEU A 136 -3.31 -20.96 21.45
CA LEU A 136 -3.31 -22.36 21.03
C LEU A 136 -4.70 -22.90 21.32
N LEU A 137 -5.50 -23.10 20.27
CA LEU A 137 -6.89 -23.51 20.36
C LEU A 137 -7.05 -24.91 19.77
N LEU A 138 -7.61 -25.83 20.54
CA LEU A 138 -8.08 -27.12 20.05
C LEU A 138 -9.58 -27.06 19.75
N PHE A 139 -10.01 -27.76 18.70
CA PHE A 139 -11.42 -28.04 18.40
C PHE A 139 -11.52 -29.22 17.43
N SER A 140 -12.72 -29.74 17.20
CA SER A 140 -12.92 -30.89 16.30
C SER A 140 -13.83 -30.60 15.11
N THR A 141 -14.01 -31.58 14.22
CA THR A 141 -14.98 -31.51 13.13
C THR A 141 -16.40 -31.22 13.60
N HIS A 142 -16.78 -31.63 14.81
CA HIS A 142 -18.12 -31.40 15.38
C HIS A 142 -18.42 -29.93 15.64
N THR A 143 -17.39 -29.14 15.93
CA THR A 143 -17.49 -27.68 16.18
C THR A 143 -17.87 -26.89 14.92
N GLY A 144 -17.73 -27.48 13.73
CA GLY A 144 -17.93 -26.78 12.45
C GLY A 144 -16.76 -25.85 12.12
N LYS A 145 -15.67 -26.45 11.64
CA LYS A 145 -14.39 -25.80 11.31
C LYS A 145 -14.52 -24.45 10.57
N ARG A 146 -15.39 -24.36 9.57
CA ARG A 146 -15.61 -23.12 8.81
C ARG A 146 -16.12 -21.97 9.68
N SER A 147 -17.02 -22.25 10.63
CA SER A 147 -17.56 -21.25 11.56
C SER A 147 -16.46 -20.69 12.47
N ILE A 148 -15.53 -21.55 12.90
CA ILE A 148 -14.36 -21.14 13.68
C ILE A 148 -13.41 -20.29 12.83
N ASP A 149 -13.08 -20.75 11.61
CA ASP A 149 -12.24 -20.02 10.66
C ASP A 149 -12.79 -18.60 10.42
N ASP A 150 -14.10 -18.47 10.15
CA ASP A 150 -14.78 -17.20 9.91
C ASP A 150 -14.77 -16.28 11.15
N SER A 151 -14.98 -16.84 12.35
CA SER A 151 -14.99 -16.10 13.61
C SER A 151 -13.60 -15.53 13.96
N ILE A 152 -12.55 -16.34 13.80
CA ILE A 152 -11.16 -15.89 14.02
C ILE A 152 -10.85 -14.68 13.14
N LEU A 153 -11.21 -14.75 11.86
CA LEU A 153 -11.00 -13.67 10.90
C LEU A 153 -11.84 -12.43 11.25
N PHE A 154 -13.11 -12.62 11.62
CA PHE A 154 -14.03 -11.55 12.03
C PHE A 154 -13.47 -10.76 13.23
N HIS A 155 -12.87 -11.46 14.20
CA HIS A 155 -12.27 -10.85 15.39
C HIS A 155 -10.86 -10.27 15.16
N ASN A 156 -10.41 -10.18 13.89
CA ASN A 156 -9.10 -9.64 13.48
C ASN A 156 -7.91 -10.45 13.98
N PHE A 157 -8.03 -11.77 13.94
CA PHE A 157 -6.91 -12.68 14.12
C PHE A 157 -6.48 -13.32 12.78
N LEU A 158 -5.30 -13.91 12.79
CA LEU A 158 -4.78 -14.84 11.80
C LEU A 158 -4.66 -16.22 12.47
N TYR A 159 -4.76 -17.30 11.71
CA TYR A 159 -4.54 -18.65 12.21
C TYR A 159 -3.66 -19.48 11.30
N LYS A 160 -2.98 -20.46 11.90
CA LYS A 160 -2.26 -21.54 11.23
C LYS A 160 -2.64 -22.85 11.93
N GLN A 161 -3.06 -23.86 11.16
CA GLN A 161 -3.17 -25.22 11.68
C GLN A 161 -1.75 -25.74 11.92
N VAL A 162 -1.44 -26.07 13.17
CA VAL A 162 -0.11 -26.52 13.61
C VAL A 162 -0.06 -28.01 13.90
N ALA A 163 -1.21 -28.62 14.22
CA ALA A 163 -1.36 -30.06 14.32
C ALA A 163 -2.79 -30.48 13.95
N SER A 164 -2.96 -31.74 13.56
CA SER A 164 -4.26 -32.42 13.52
C SER A 164 -4.10 -33.91 13.77
N GLU A 165 -5.17 -34.55 14.23
CA GLU A 165 -5.21 -35.99 14.48
C GLU A 165 -6.58 -36.53 14.05
N LYS A 166 -6.58 -37.59 13.24
CA LYS A 166 -7.79 -38.21 12.72
C LYS A 166 -8.16 -39.39 13.61
N LEU A 167 -9.36 -39.34 14.18
CA LEU A 167 -9.99 -40.39 14.97
C LEU A 167 -11.08 -41.08 14.14
N ASP A 168 -11.67 -42.15 14.67
CA ASP A 168 -12.67 -42.96 13.96
C ASP A 168 -13.94 -42.16 13.60
N PHE A 169 -14.34 -41.20 14.44
CA PHE A 169 -15.58 -40.45 14.29
C PHE A 169 -15.38 -38.93 14.14
N GLU A 170 -14.17 -38.43 14.33
CA GLU A 170 -13.85 -37.00 14.21
C GLU A 170 -12.41 -36.74 13.79
N GLU A 171 -12.11 -35.49 13.42
CA GLU A 171 -10.74 -35.01 13.29
C GLU A 171 -10.53 -33.83 14.26
N LEU A 172 -9.45 -33.90 15.02
CA LEU A 172 -9.02 -32.85 15.95
C LEU A 172 -8.07 -31.89 15.24
N PHE A 173 -8.21 -30.60 15.53
CA PHE A 173 -7.37 -29.53 14.96
C PHE A 173 -6.76 -28.70 16.08
N VAL A 174 -5.48 -28.40 15.96
CA VAL A 174 -4.82 -27.39 16.81
C VAL A 174 -4.43 -26.19 15.97
N TYR A 175 -4.98 -25.04 16.33
CA TYR A 175 -4.69 -23.76 15.69
C TYR A 175 -3.77 -22.90 16.55
N GLN A 176 -2.72 -22.38 15.93
CA GLN A 176 -1.99 -21.23 16.43
C GLN A 176 -2.65 -19.96 15.87
N ILE A 177 -3.22 -19.15 16.75
CA ILE A 177 -3.93 -17.91 16.40
C ILE A 177 -3.11 -16.71 16.90
N THR A 178 -2.93 -15.69 16.06
CA THR A 178 -2.18 -14.48 16.40
C THR A 178 -2.94 -13.24 15.99
N GLU A 179 -2.77 -12.12 16.69
CA GLU A 179 -3.43 -10.87 16.30
C GLU A 179 -2.97 -10.40 14.91
N LYS A 180 -3.94 -10.04 14.07
CA LYS A 180 -3.68 -9.51 12.74
C LYS A 180 -3.10 -8.09 12.89
N GLN A 181 -1.88 -7.84 12.42
CA GLN A 181 -1.30 -6.50 12.42
C GLN A 181 -1.90 -5.67 11.28
N ILE A 182 -2.99 -4.97 11.57
CA ILE A 182 -3.75 -4.20 10.57
C ILE A 182 -2.98 -2.93 10.21
N LEU A 183 -2.66 -2.78 8.93
CA LEU A 183 -2.05 -1.58 8.35
C LEU A 183 -3.11 -0.54 7.96
N GLY A 184 -4.33 -1.00 7.65
CA GLY A 184 -5.46 -0.13 7.36
C GLY A 184 -6.75 -0.90 7.17
N LYS A 185 -7.85 -0.33 7.67
CA LYS A 185 -9.21 -0.78 7.36
C LYS A 185 -9.80 0.17 6.32
N GLY A 186 -9.99 -0.32 5.10
CA GLY A 186 -10.73 0.43 4.09
C GLY A 186 -12.22 0.18 4.23
N LYS A 187 -13.04 0.96 3.51
CA LYS A 187 -14.49 0.69 3.38
C LYS A 187 -14.80 -0.71 2.79
N ARG A 188 -13.80 -1.43 2.28
CA ARG A 188 -13.94 -2.54 1.32
C ARG A 188 -13.11 -3.79 1.61
N GLY A 189 -12.32 -3.78 2.69
CA GLY A 189 -11.41 -4.88 3.01
C GLY A 189 -10.40 -4.46 4.08
N VAL A 190 -9.62 -5.43 4.54
CA VAL A 190 -8.57 -5.24 5.55
C VAL A 190 -7.21 -5.44 4.92
N VAL A 191 -6.30 -4.51 5.18
CA VAL A 191 -4.89 -4.61 4.82
C VAL A 191 -4.10 -4.93 6.08
N HIS A 192 -3.30 -5.99 6.05
CA HIS A 192 -2.53 -6.44 7.21
C HIS A 192 -1.19 -7.03 6.82
N LEU A 193 -0.30 -7.19 7.81
CA LEU A 193 0.96 -7.90 7.64
C LEU A 193 0.79 -9.39 7.94
N GLU A 194 1.48 -10.22 7.16
CA GLU A 194 1.55 -11.68 7.32
C GLU A 194 2.97 -12.16 6.96
N THR A 195 3.38 -13.31 7.52
CA THR A 195 4.63 -13.97 7.15
C THR A 195 4.35 -15.03 6.08
N TRP A 196 4.91 -14.85 4.88
CA TRP A 196 4.78 -15.80 3.77
C TRP A 196 6.16 -16.26 3.31
N LYS A 197 6.42 -17.58 3.37
CA LYS A 197 7.72 -18.20 3.07
C LYS A 197 8.90 -17.48 3.76
N GLY A 198 8.74 -17.18 5.05
CA GLY A 198 9.76 -16.50 5.88
C GLY A 198 9.93 -15.01 5.62
N LYS A 199 9.11 -14.38 4.76
CA LYS A 199 9.14 -12.94 4.47
C LYS A 199 7.89 -12.25 4.97
N GLN A 200 8.04 -11.06 5.57
CA GLN A 200 6.87 -10.21 5.82
C GLN A 200 6.31 -9.69 4.49
N ILE A 201 5.01 -9.84 4.33
CA ILE A 201 4.24 -9.39 3.17
C ILE A 201 3.05 -8.57 3.64
N CYS A 202 2.48 -7.79 2.72
CA CYS A 202 1.23 -7.10 2.89
C CYS A 202 0.12 -7.93 2.24
N VAL A 203 -0.95 -8.21 2.98
CA VAL A 203 -2.12 -8.95 2.50
C VAL A 203 -3.34 -8.05 2.53
N LYS A 204 -3.99 -7.91 1.37
CA LYS A 204 -5.31 -7.27 1.23
C LYS A 204 -6.35 -8.36 1.07
N GLU A 205 -7.39 -8.31 1.88
CA GLU A 205 -8.43 -9.33 1.95
C GLU A 205 -9.82 -8.68 1.94
N GLU A 206 -10.73 -9.24 1.14
CA GLU A 206 -12.13 -8.82 1.11
C GLU A 206 -12.86 -9.32 2.39
N LEU A 207 -13.71 -8.49 2.99
CA LEU A 207 -14.49 -8.91 4.16
C LEU A 207 -15.72 -9.74 3.73
N PRO A 208 -16.09 -10.82 4.46
CA PRO A 208 -17.29 -11.59 4.19
C PRO A 208 -18.56 -10.72 4.19
N GLY A 209 -19.48 -10.95 3.24
CA GLY A 209 -20.79 -10.27 3.19
C GLY A 209 -20.84 -8.92 2.44
N MET A 210 -19.74 -8.47 1.84
CA MET A 210 -19.68 -7.22 1.08
C MET A 210 -20.28 -7.34 -0.34
N GLN A 211 -21.12 -6.39 -0.76
CA GLN A 211 -21.80 -6.35 -2.07
C GLN A 211 -20.87 -6.17 -3.30
N ALA A 212 -19.63 -5.74 -3.12
CA ALA A 212 -18.70 -5.40 -4.20
C ALA A 212 -17.64 -6.49 -4.45
N LYS A 213 -18.08 -7.73 -4.73
CA LYS A 213 -17.19 -8.83 -5.16
C LYS A 213 -16.43 -8.44 -6.43
N GLY A 214 -15.14 -8.78 -6.53
CA GLY A 214 -14.39 -8.72 -7.80
C GLY A 214 -13.43 -7.54 -7.96
N ARG A 215 -13.32 -6.62 -7.00
CA ARG A 215 -12.38 -5.47 -7.11
C ARG A 215 -10.96 -5.84 -6.74
N LEU A 216 -10.77 -6.78 -5.82
CA LEU A 216 -9.44 -7.30 -5.53
C LEU A 216 -8.89 -8.13 -6.70
N ASP A 217 -9.76 -8.81 -7.46
CA ASP A 217 -9.40 -9.48 -8.71
C ASP A 217 -8.87 -8.49 -9.75
N ILE A 218 -9.54 -7.35 -9.93
CA ILE A 218 -9.09 -6.28 -10.82
C ILE A 218 -7.70 -5.79 -10.39
N GLU A 219 -7.52 -5.52 -9.10
CA GLU A 219 -6.22 -5.09 -8.56
C GLU A 219 -5.13 -6.14 -8.81
N ALA A 220 -5.40 -7.42 -8.53
CA ALA A 220 -4.48 -8.52 -8.77
C ALA A 220 -4.10 -8.65 -10.25
N GLN A 221 -5.08 -8.55 -11.16
CA GLN A 221 -4.85 -8.62 -12.61
C GLN A 221 -3.97 -7.47 -13.10
N PHE A 222 -4.27 -6.22 -12.69
CA PHE A 222 -3.43 -5.08 -13.05
C PHE A 222 -2.04 -5.19 -12.44
N LEU A 223 -1.92 -5.56 -11.18
CA LEU A 223 -0.64 -5.68 -10.51
C LEU A 223 0.24 -6.74 -11.17
N LYS A 224 -0.33 -7.91 -11.52
CA LYS A 224 0.37 -8.95 -12.28
C LYS A 224 0.91 -8.44 -13.62
N LYS A 225 0.13 -7.62 -14.34
CA LYS A 225 0.56 -6.99 -15.60
C LYS A 225 1.66 -5.95 -15.37
N LEU A 226 1.48 -5.07 -14.38
CA LEU A 226 2.36 -3.94 -14.10
C LEU A 226 3.70 -4.36 -13.49
N ASN A 227 3.74 -5.45 -12.73
CA ASN A 227 4.98 -6.02 -12.20
C ASN A 227 5.98 -6.44 -13.29
N LYS A 228 5.52 -6.78 -14.51
CA LYS A 228 6.40 -7.02 -15.67
C LYS A 228 7.20 -5.79 -16.10
N HIS A 229 6.75 -4.61 -15.69
CA HIS A 229 7.39 -3.32 -15.92
C HIS A 229 7.98 -2.71 -14.64
N THR A 230 8.10 -3.51 -13.57
CA THR A 230 8.61 -3.06 -12.25
C THR A 230 7.74 -1.95 -11.65
N ILE A 231 6.44 -1.99 -11.91
CA ILE A 231 5.47 -1.03 -11.37
C ILE A 231 4.61 -1.70 -10.30
N GLY A 232 4.47 -1.00 -9.17
CA GLY A 232 3.74 -1.47 -8.00
C GLY A 232 4.55 -2.41 -7.11
N PRO A 233 3.99 -2.81 -5.96
CA PRO A 233 4.57 -3.85 -5.12
C PRO A 233 4.62 -5.18 -5.87
N LYS A 234 5.65 -5.99 -5.62
CA LYS A 234 5.71 -7.35 -6.19
C LYS A 234 4.55 -8.19 -5.65
N MET A 235 3.75 -8.76 -6.54
CA MET A 235 2.69 -9.71 -6.22
C MET A 235 3.29 -11.09 -5.93
N TYR A 236 2.83 -11.71 -4.84
CA TYR A 236 3.24 -13.07 -4.45
C TYR A 236 2.15 -14.11 -4.76
N PHE A 237 0.89 -13.80 -4.41
CA PHE A 237 -0.23 -14.69 -4.70
C PHE A 237 -1.54 -13.90 -4.79
N PHE A 238 -2.53 -14.50 -5.46
CA PHE A 238 -3.93 -14.13 -5.34
C PHE A 238 -4.76 -15.42 -5.32
N SER A 239 -5.49 -15.66 -4.24
CA SER A 239 -6.32 -16.86 -4.05
C SER A 239 -7.40 -16.58 -3.03
N GLN A 240 -8.61 -17.11 -3.24
CA GLN A 240 -9.72 -17.04 -2.28
C GLN A 240 -10.00 -15.62 -1.73
N GLY A 241 -9.96 -14.58 -2.59
CA GLY A 241 -10.21 -13.21 -2.15
C GLY A 241 -9.09 -12.58 -1.30
N ARG A 242 -7.88 -13.15 -1.33
CA ARG A 242 -6.67 -12.63 -0.68
C ARG A 242 -5.60 -12.31 -1.70
N LEU A 243 -5.09 -11.07 -1.67
CA LEU A 243 -3.96 -10.60 -2.48
C LEU A 243 -2.75 -10.38 -1.59
N GLY A 244 -1.75 -11.25 -1.71
CA GLY A 244 -0.45 -11.11 -1.04
C GLY A 244 0.57 -10.40 -1.92
N MET A 245 1.18 -9.33 -1.39
CA MET A 245 2.12 -8.49 -2.13
C MET A 245 3.27 -7.96 -1.24
N GLU A 246 4.31 -7.42 -1.85
CA GLU A 246 5.44 -6.79 -1.17
C GLU A 246 4.96 -5.72 -0.18
N TYR A 247 5.41 -5.82 1.07
CA TYR A 247 5.23 -4.74 2.02
C TYR A 247 6.23 -3.62 1.73
N ILE A 248 5.70 -2.45 1.33
CA ILE A 248 6.51 -1.29 1.00
C ILE A 248 6.78 -0.47 2.25
N LYS A 249 7.97 -0.65 2.84
CA LYS A 249 8.45 0.20 3.93
C LYS A 249 8.98 1.52 3.38
N GLY A 250 8.32 2.61 3.74
CA GLY A 250 8.68 3.95 3.29
C GLY A 250 7.70 4.99 3.79
N GLU A 251 7.78 6.17 3.19
CA GLU A 251 7.01 7.33 3.56
C GLU A 251 6.09 7.76 2.40
N GLN A 252 4.91 8.29 2.70
CA GLN A 252 4.02 8.82 1.68
C GLN A 252 4.68 9.99 0.95
N ILE A 253 4.48 10.10 -0.37
CA ILE A 253 5.26 11.03 -1.21
C ILE A 253 5.23 12.49 -0.75
N LEU A 254 4.10 13.00 -0.23
CA LEU A 254 4.04 14.39 0.25
C LEU A 254 4.82 14.61 1.53
N GLU A 255 4.83 13.64 2.44
CA GLU A 255 5.61 13.72 3.67
C GLU A 255 7.11 13.66 3.35
N TYR A 256 7.50 12.75 2.45
CA TYR A 256 8.88 12.66 1.95
C TYR A 256 9.37 13.99 1.34
N LEU A 257 8.52 14.64 0.54
CA LEU A 257 8.89 15.89 -0.14
C LEU A 257 9.02 17.09 0.82
N LYS A 258 8.51 17.03 2.06
CA LYS A 258 8.66 18.12 3.03
C LYS A 258 10.10 18.27 3.53
N HIS A 259 10.85 17.18 3.61
CA HIS A 259 12.22 17.16 4.13
C HIS A 259 13.28 16.84 3.08
N ALA A 260 12.89 16.33 1.91
CA ALA A 260 13.82 16.11 0.80
C ALA A 260 14.39 17.44 0.27
N SER A 261 15.66 17.43 -0.15
CA SER A 261 16.20 18.55 -0.91
C SER A 261 15.46 18.73 -2.24
N LYS A 262 15.49 19.95 -2.80
CA LYS A 262 14.81 20.28 -4.07
C LYS A 262 15.21 19.33 -5.22
N GLU A 263 16.49 19.00 -5.34
CA GLU A 263 17.01 18.10 -6.38
C GLU A 263 16.66 16.63 -6.14
N GLU A 264 16.56 16.19 -4.89
CA GLU A 264 16.08 14.85 -4.57
C GLU A 264 14.59 14.69 -4.84
N GLY A 265 13.78 15.65 -4.38
CA GLY A 265 12.35 15.68 -4.64
C GLY A 265 12.07 15.68 -6.14
N LYS A 266 12.79 16.51 -6.92
CA LYS A 266 12.71 16.51 -8.39
C LYS A 266 13.00 15.12 -8.98
N ARG A 267 14.11 14.47 -8.60
CA ARG A 267 14.46 13.13 -9.09
C ARG A 267 13.38 12.08 -8.77
N VAL A 268 12.80 12.12 -7.57
CA VAL A 268 11.72 11.20 -7.19
C VAL A 268 10.46 11.45 -8.04
N LEU A 269 10.06 12.70 -8.22
CA LEU A 269 8.90 13.06 -9.06
C LEU A 269 9.11 12.64 -10.52
N LEU A 270 10.31 12.77 -11.07
CA LEU A 270 10.64 12.31 -12.43
C LEU A 270 10.58 10.77 -12.56
N LYS A 271 10.97 10.03 -11.52
CA LYS A 271 10.77 8.56 -11.47
C LYS A 271 9.30 8.16 -11.36
N VAL A 272 8.43 9.01 -10.80
CA VAL A 272 6.98 8.79 -10.86
C VAL A 272 6.48 9.00 -12.29
N PHE A 273 6.87 10.10 -12.94
CA PHE A 273 6.49 10.36 -14.33
C PHE A 273 6.84 9.21 -15.28
N SER A 274 8.02 8.59 -15.13
CA SER A 274 8.41 7.45 -15.98
C SER A 274 7.48 6.26 -15.82
N GLN A 275 7.07 5.94 -14.59
CA GLN A 275 6.10 4.89 -14.34
C GLN A 275 4.74 5.25 -14.94
N LEU A 276 4.25 6.49 -14.75
CA LEU A 276 2.97 6.95 -15.29
C LEU A 276 2.94 6.93 -16.82
N TYR A 277 4.07 7.23 -17.46
CA TYR A 277 4.19 7.16 -18.90
C TYR A 277 4.10 5.72 -19.42
N ILE A 278 4.66 4.74 -18.69
CA ILE A 278 4.48 3.32 -18.99
C ILE A 278 3.00 2.94 -18.87
N LEU A 279 2.27 3.40 -17.83
CA LEU A 279 0.82 3.16 -17.72
C LEU A 279 0.07 3.73 -18.94
N ASP A 280 0.42 4.94 -19.35
CA ASP A 280 -0.17 5.59 -20.52
C ASP A 280 0.12 4.79 -21.81
N LYS A 281 1.37 4.32 -22.03
CA LYS A 281 1.73 3.41 -23.14
C LYS A 281 0.93 2.11 -23.11
N LEU A 282 0.71 1.53 -21.93
CA LEU A 282 -0.06 0.30 -21.74
C LEU A 282 -1.58 0.49 -21.84
N LYS A 283 -2.05 1.72 -22.10
CA LYS A 283 -3.48 2.07 -22.15
C LYS A 283 -4.20 1.76 -20.84
N ILE A 284 -3.54 2.06 -19.71
CA ILE A 284 -4.05 1.85 -18.35
C ILE A 284 -4.17 3.20 -17.67
N ASN A 285 -5.31 3.50 -17.03
CA ASN A 285 -5.49 4.72 -16.24
C ASN A 285 -5.75 4.39 -14.77
N LYS A 286 -4.98 4.99 -13.85
CA LYS A 286 -5.05 4.76 -12.40
C LYS A 286 -6.06 5.66 -11.66
N PHE A 287 -6.60 6.69 -12.32
CA PHE A 287 -7.67 7.59 -11.82
C PHE A 287 -7.41 8.37 -10.51
N GLU A 288 -6.27 8.21 -9.84
CA GLU A 288 -5.94 8.90 -8.57
C GLU A 288 -4.78 9.89 -8.70
N MET A 289 -4.26 10.11 -9.90
CA MET A 289 -3.00 10.86 -10.09
C MET A 289 -3.15 12.37 -9.96
N THR A 290 -4.38 12.90 -9.92
CA THR A 290 -4.64 14.29 -9.49
C THR A 290 -4.48 14.47 -7.99
N ASN A 291 -4.48 13.38 -7.21
CA ASN A 291 -4.36 13.40 -5.76
C ASN A 291 -3.63 12.15 -5.20
N PRO A 292 -2.35 11.94 -5.55
CA PRO A 292 -1.66 10.66 -5.34
C PRO A 292 -1.06 10.49 -3.93
N TYR A 293 -1.35 11.37 -2.96
CA TYR A 293 -0.60 11.42 -1.68
C TYR A 293 -0.75 10.18 -0.79
N LYS A 294 -1.78 9.36 -0.98
CA LYS A 294 -1.96 8.05 -0.33
C LYS A 294 -1.60 6.87 -1.24
N HIS A 295 -1.24 7.15 -2.49
CA HIS A 295 -1.08 6.17 -3.56
C HIS A 295 0.37 6.02 -4.03
N ILE A 296 1.33 6.72 -3.41
CA ILE A 296 2.76 6.61 -3.72
C ILE A 296 3.56 6.63 -2.42
N ILE A 297 4.32 5.56 -2.20
CA ILE A 297 5.28 5.43 -1.10
C ILE A 297 6.70 5.56 -1.64
N VAL A 298 7.52 6.38 -0.99
CA VAL A 298 8.96 6.51 -1.28
C VAL A 298 9.74 5.63 -0.31
N LYS A 299 10.43 4.61 -0.84
CA LYS A 299 11.31 3.73 -0.06
C LYS A 299 12.54 4.50 0.44
N LYS A 300 13.23 3.96 1.46
CA LYS A 300 14.49 4.54 1.99
C LYS A 300 15.56 4.78 0.90
N ASN A 301 15.60 3.94 -0.14
CA ASN A 301 16.50 4.09 -1.29
C ASN A 301 15.99 5.11 -2.34
N LYS A 302 15.03 5.97 -1.99
CA LYS A 302 14.49 7.04 -2.85
C LYS A 302 13.79 6.50 -4.11
N ALA A 303 13.31 5.26 -4.07
CA ALA A 303 12.49 4.66 -5.12
C ALA A 303 11.00 4.89 -4.81
N PRO A 304 10.25 5.60 -5.67
CA PRO A 304 8.80 5.73 -5.52
C PRO A 304 8.10 4.47 -6.01
N VAL A 305 7.14 3.98 -5.24
CA VAL A 305 6.29 2.84 -5.57
C VAL A 305 4.83 3.28 -5.52
N MET A 306 4.14 3.14 -6.65
CA MET A 306 2.68 3.29 -6.69
C MET A 306 2.00 2.12 -5.98
N ILE A 307 0.99 2.43 -5.16
CA ILE A 307 0.17 1.44 -4.47
C ILE A 307 -1.31 1.66 -4.79
N ASP A 308 -2.13 0.66 -4.45
CA ASP A 308 -3.58 0.68 -4.62
C ASP A 308 -4.00 0.80 -6.09
N PHE A 309 -4.17 -0.33 -6.78
CA PHE A 309 -4.55 -0.38 -8.21
C PHE A 309 -6.03 -0.74 -8.42
N GLU A 310 -6.83 -0.70 -7.35
CA GLU A 310 -8.24 -1.10 -7.36
C GLU A 310 -9.14 -0.26 -8.29
N ARG A 311 -8.70 0.94 -8.68
CA ARG A 311 -9.42 1.85 -9.57
C ARG A 311 -8.87 1.86 -10.99
N CYS A 312 -7.84 1.08 -11.28
CA CYS A 312 -7.27 0.98 -12.63
C CYS A 312 -8.31 0.50 -13.64
N LYS A 313 -8.27 1.07 -14.85
CA LYS A 313 -9.04 0.58 -16.00
C LYS A 313 -8.24 0.69 -17.28
N HIS A 314 -8.57 -0.14 -18.25
CA HIS A 314 -8.12 0.06 -19.63
C HIS A 314 -8.82 1.24 -20.28
N THR A 315 -8.09 2.03 -21.07
CA THR A 315 -8.63 3.17 -21.82
C THR A 315 -7.75 3.53 -23.00
N GLN A 316 -8.37 3.94 -24.11
CA GLN A 316 -7.65 4.42 -25.29
C GLN A 316 -6.93 5.76 -25.07
N LYS A 317 -7.44 6.57 -24.13
CA LYS A 317 -6.95 7.91 -23.80
C LYS A 317 -6.60 8.01 -22.31
N PRO A 318 -5.52 7.35 -21.86
CA PRO A 318 -5.08 7.43 -20.47
C PRO A 318 -4.58 8.84 -20.16
N LYS A 319 -4.69 9.24 -18.90
CA LYS A 319 -4.44 10.63 -18.47
C LYS A 319 -3.44 10.71 -17.33
N ASN A 320 -2.71 9.65 -17.01
CA ASN A 320 -1.92 9.57 -15.78
C ASN A 320 -0.86 10.67 -15.72
N VAL A 321 -0.06 10.84 -16.78
CA VAL A 321 0.96 11.89 -16.86
C VAL A 321 0.31 13.27 -16.70
N THR A 322 -0.76 13.55 -17.45
CA THR A 322 -1.42 14.87 -17.43
C THR A 322 -2.05 15.20 -16.08
N GLN A 323 -2.69 14.23 -15.43
CA GLN A 323 -3.24 14.37 -14.08
C GLN A 323 -2.15 14.61 -13.04
N PHE A 324 -1.00 13.97 -13.19
CA PHE A 324 0.12 14.19 -12.29
C PHE A 324 0.72 15.58 -12.48
N VAL A 325 0.79 16.13 -13.71
CA VAL A 325 1.18 17.54 -13.90
C VAL A 325 0.20 18.50 -13.21
N GLU A 326 -1.10 18.22 -13.23
CA GLU A 326 -2.09 19.02 -12.48
C GLU A 326 -1.83 18.98 -10.97
N PHE A 327 -1.50 17.81 -10.44
CA PHE A 327 -1.08 17.66 -9.04
C PHE A 327 0.18 18.47 -8.72
N ILE A 328 1.22 18.36 -9.54
CA ILE A 328 2.48 19.13 -9.42
C ILE A 328 2.17 20.63 -9.38
N ARG A 329 1.31 21.13 -10.27
CA ARG A 329 0.88 22.53 -10.32
C ARG A 329 0.18 22.94 -9.02
N LYS A 330 -0.84 22.18 -8.61
CA LYS A 330 -1.66 22.48 -7.43
C LYS A 330 -0.82 22.55 -6.15
N LYS A 331 0.20 21.69 -6.04
CA LYS A 331 1.09 21.61 -4.86
C LYS A 331 2.39 22.40 -5.03
N LYS A 332 2.57 23.11 -6.14
CA LYS A 332 3.77 23.91 -6.45
C LYS A 332 5.08 23.11 -6.28
N LEU A 333 5.08 21.83 -6.66
CA LEU A 333 6.20 20.90 -6.41
C LEU A 333 7.35 21.05 -7.42
N LEU A 334 7.03 21.47 -8.65
CA LEU A 334 7.99 21.77 -9.72
C LEU A 334 7.50 23.01 -10.47
N PRO A 335 8.38 23.75 -11.17
CA PRO A 335 7.98 24.90 -11.97
C PRO A 335 7.11 24.45 -13.14
N VAL A 336 5.81 24.77 -13.08
CA VAL A 336 4.88 24.55 -14.19
C VAL A 336 4.73 25.85 -14.94
N THR A 337 5.33 25.93 -16.13
CA THR A 337 5.38 27.15 -16.94
C THR A 337 4.53 27.02 -18.21
N ARG A 338 4.46 28.10 -19.00
CA ARG A 338 3.81 28.07 -20.32
C ARG A 338 4.46 27.06 -21.28
N LEU A 339 5.75 26.74 -21.11
CA LEU A 339 6.39 25.62 -21.84
C LEU A 339 5.78 24.28 -21.47
N THR A 340 5.56 24.04 -20.18
CA THR A 340 4.91 22.82 -19.69
C THR A 340 3.49 22.70 -20.26
N ASP A 341 2.74 23.80 -20.34
CA ASP A 341 1.40 23.82 -20.97
C ASP A 341 1.43 23.47 -22.46
N ILE A 342 2.43 23.94 -23.20
CA ILE A 342 2.65 23.56 -24.60
C ILE A 342 2.97 22.07 -24.71
N ALA A 343 3.90 21.58 -23.89
CA ALA A 343 4.32 20.17 -23.90
C ALA A 343 3.15 19.22 -23.58
N ILE A 344 2.32 19.56 -22.58
CA ILE A 344 1.10 18.81 -22.25
C ILE A 344 0.12 18.77 -23.43
N ARG A 345 -0.10 19.91 -24.12
CA ARG A 345 -1.00 19.95 -25.29
C ARG A 345 -0.51 19.05 -26.42
N LYS A 346 0.79 19.08 -26.72
CA LYS A 346 1.41 18.18 -27.72
C LYS A 346 1.25 16.72 -27.30
N TYR A 347 1.52 16.37 -26.05
CA TYR A 347 1.34 15.02 -25.51
C TYR A 347 -0.11 14.53 -25.54
N LYS A 348 -1.09 15.39 -25.23
CA LYS A 348 -2.52 15.06 -25.29
C LYS A 348 -2.98 14.78 -26.73
N LYS A 349 -2.40 15.50 -27.71
CA LYS A 349 -2.70 15.31 -29.14
C LYS A 349 -2.07 14.03 -29.68
N ASP A 350 -0.81 13.81 -29.35
CA ASP A 350 -0.05 12.65 -29.78
C ASP A 350 0.89 12.15 -28.67
N MET A 351 0.64 10.95 -28.18
CA MET A 351 1.33 10.37 -27.04
C MET A 351 2.50 9.51 -27.52
N ASN A 352 3.69 10.12 -27.57
CA ASN A 352 4.92 9.47 -28.02
C ASN A 352 6.13 9.86 -27.12
N ASP A 353 7.28 9.23 -27.35
CA ASP A 353 8.47 9.42 -26.52
C ASP A 353 8.99 10.87 -26.57
N GLN A 354 8.91 11.50 -27.75
CA GLN A 354 9.35 12.87 -27.96
C GLN A 354 8.50 13.88 -27.18
N ASN A 355 7.18 13.74 -27.22
CA ASN A 355 6.26 14.62 -26.51
C ASN A 355 6.30 14.39 -24.99
N TYR A 356 6.51 13.14 -24.54
CA TYR A 356 6.78 12.85 -23.14
C TYR A 356 8.07 13.52 -22.67
N LYS A 357 9.16 13.37 -23.44
CA LYS A 357 10.44 14.04 -23.15
C LYS A 357 10.26 15.56 -23.05
N GLY A 358 9.47 16.17 -23.93
CA GLY A 358 9.15 17.60 -23.85
C GLY A 358 8.51 18.02 -22.53
N ILE A 359 7.67 17.18 -21.92
CA ILE A 359 7.11 17.45 -20.58
C ILE A 359 8.23 17.41 -19.53
N ILE A 360 9.04 16.35 -19.53
CA ILE A 360 10.14 16.17 -18.57
C ILE A 360 11.16 17.29 -18.64
N ASP A 361 11.55 17.65 -19.86
CA ASP A 361 12.46 18.75 -20.12
C ASP A 361 11.89 20.04 -19.56
N SER A 362 10.58 20.31 -19.72
CA SER A 362 9.96 21.56 -19.25
C SER A 362 10.03 21.78 -17.73
N PHE A 363 10.29 20.74 -16.94
CA PHE A 363 10.54 20.85 -15.49
C PHE A 363 11.99 21.16 -15.11
N SER A 364 12.87 21.30 -16.10
CA SER A 364 14.28 21.64 -15.92
C SER A 364 14.63 22.95 -16.65
N PRO A 365 14.01 24.08 -16.24
CA PRO A 365 14.20 25.39 -16.88
C PRO A 365 15.64 25.93 -16.79
N ASP A 366 16.54 25.21 -16.12
CA ASP A 366 17.92 25.63 -15.87
C ASP A 366 18.82 25.52 -17.11
N THR A 367 18.35 24.85 -18.18
CA THR A 367 19.10 24.82 -19.44
C THR A 367 19.01 26.16 -20.18
N PHE A 368 20.12 26.58 -20.79
CA PHE A 368 20.18 27.82 -21.57
C PHE A 368 19.06 27.91 -22.62
N ASN A 369 18.84 26.84 -23.39
CA ASN A 369 17.82 26.81 -24.44
C ASN A 369 16.40 26.99 -23.88
N GLN A 370 16.09 26.39 -22.73
CA GLN A 370 14.76 26.55 -22.14
C GLN A 370 14.51 27.96 -21.65
N ARG A 371 15.49 28.59 -21.00
CA ARG A 371 15.37 30.00 -20.63
C ARG A 371 15.13 30.88 -21.86
N VAL A 372 15.85 30.60 -22.95
CA VAL A 372 15.62 31.26 -24.25
C VAL A 372 14.18 31.04 -24.76
N TYR A 373 13.63 29.84 -24.66
CA TYR A 373 12.25 29.57 -25.08
C TYR A 373 11.21 30.26 -24.19
N ILE A 374 11.44 30.33 -22.87
CA ILE A 374 10.57 31.05 -21.92
C ILE A 374 10.49 32.53 -22.29
N GLU A 375 11.62 33.18 -22.58
CA GLU A 375 11.62 34.57 -23.01
C GLU A 375 10.97 34.76 -24.39
N CYS A 376 11.22 33.85 -25.33
CA CYS A 376 10.61 33.89 -26.67
C CYS A 376 9.07 33.81 -26.63
N ILE A 377 8.49 33.02 -25.72
CA ILE A 377 7.04 32.91 -25.55
C ILE A 377 6.38 34.25 -25.15
N LYS A 378 7.12 35.15 -24.51
CA LYS A 378 6.59 36.44 -24.05
C LYS A 378 6.38 37.43 -25.20
N ILE A 379 6.99 37.20 -26.36
CA ILE A 379 6.88 38.11 -27.52
C ILE A 379 5.44 38.06 -28.08
N PRO A 380 4.68 39.17 -28.05
CA PRO A 380 3.29 39.21 -28.54
C PRO A 380 3.17 38.91 -30.05
N LYS A 381 1.98 38.49 -30.48
CA LYS A 381 1.65 38.38 -31.91
C LYS A 381 1.75 39.76 -32.55
N GLY A 382 2.33 39.85 -33.75
CA GLY A 382 2.51 41.11 -34.46
C GLY A 382 3.64 41.99 -33.92
N LYS A 383 4.43 41.47 -32.97
CA LYS A 383 5.65 42.10 -32.47
C LYS A 383 6.84 41.19 -32.67
N VAL A 384 8.03 41.80 -32.73
CA VAL A 384 9.31 41.10 -32.88
C VAL A 384 10.26 41.46 -31.74
N SER A 385 11.20 40.58 -31.46
CA SER A 385 12.35 40.86 -30.60
C SER A 385 13.62 40.42 -31.30
N THR A 386 14.78 40.69 -30.71
CA THR A 386 16.07 40.41 -31.35
C THR A 386 16.81 39.31 -30.60
N TYR A 387 17.71 38.59 -31.29
CA TYR A 387 18.61 37.65 -30.61
C TYR A 387 19.42 38.32 -29.49
N ARG A 388 19.78 39.60 -29.72
CA ARG A 388 20.48 40.44 -28.76
C ARG A 388 19.62 40.72 -27.52
N GLU A 389 18.38 41.13 -27.72
CA GLU A 389 17.45 41.44 -26.63
C GLU A 389 17.13 40.21 -25.79
N LEU A 390 16.91 39.06 -26.41
CA LEU A 390 16.70 37.80 -25.69
C LEU A 390 17.93 37.43 -24.84
N ALA A 391 19.14 37.62 -25.36
CA ALA A 391 20.36 37.37 -24.59
C ALA A 391 20.49 38.35 -23.41
N HIS A 392 20.18 39.63 -23.60
CA HIS A 392 20.18 40.63 -22.53
C HIS A 392 19.20 40.28 -21.42
N LYS A 393 17.97 39.87 -21.75
CA LYS A 393 16.97 39.39 -20.77
C LYS A 393 17.44 38.17 -19.97
N LEU A 394 18.37 37.40 -20.52
CA LEU A 394 19.01 36.26 -19.85
C LEU A 394 20.31 36.61 -19.14
N GLY A 395 20.70 37.90 -19.10
CA GLY A 395 21.93 38.36 -18.47
C GLY A 395 23.20 37.86 -19.19
N THR A 396 23.14 37.63 -20.50
CA THR A 396 24.27 37.08 -21.27
C THR A 396 24.51 37.83 -22.58
N LYS A 397 25.73 37.71 -23.13
CA LYS A 397 26.09 38.19 -24.47
C LYS A 397 26.14 37.04 -25.50
N ALA A 398 25.62 35.85 -25.18
CA ALA A 398 25.70 34.66 -26.02
C ALA A 398 24.68 34.65 -27.19
N TYR A 399 24.70 35.67 -28.05
CA TYR A 399 23.71 35.88 -29.13
C TYR A 399 23.63 34.69 -30.11
N ARG A 400 24.78 34.11 -30.48
CA ARG A 400 24.84 32.93 -31.36
C ARG A 400 24.17 31.71 -30.72
N ALA A 401 24.33 31.53 -29.41
CA ALA A 401 23.69 30.44 -28.69
C ALA A 401 22.17 30.62 -28.66
N VAL A 402 21.66 31.86 -28.52
CA VAL A 402 20.21 32.15 -28.65
C VAL A 402 19.70 31.77 -30.05
N GLY A 403 20.46 32.12 -31.10
CA GLY A 403 20.15 31.70 -32.48
C GLY A 403 20.09 30.18 -32.65
N ASN A 404 21.09 29.47 -32.11
CA ASN A 404 21.12 28.01 -32.12
C ASN A 404 19.95 27.39 -31.35
N ALA A 405 19.58 27.96 -30.21
CA ALA A 405 18.41 27.52 -29.44
C ALA A 405 17.12 27.70 -30.26
N MET A 406 16.93 28.86 -30.88
CA MET A 406 15.77 29.14 -31.75
C MET A 406 15.70 28.18 -32.93
N ASN A 407 16.83 27.84 -33.54
CA ASN A 407 16.90 26.89 -34.65
C ASN A 407 16.47 25.48 -34.21
N LYS A 408 16.86 25.05 -33.00
CA LYS A 408 16.55 23.72 -32.43
C LYS A 408 15.24 23.66 -31.65
N ASN A 409 14.37 24.65 -31.77
CA ASN A 409 13.15 24.77 -30.97
C ASN A 409 12.14 23.62 -31.25
N PRO A 410 11.95 22.66 -30.32
CA PRO A 410 11.02 21.55 -30.53
C PRO A 410 9.55 21.95 -30.27
N TYR A 411 9.34 23.15 -29.75
CA TYR A 411 8.03 23.67 -29.36
C TYR A 411 7.43 24.62 -30.40
N ALA A 412 8.01 24.72 -31.60
CA ALA A 412 7.40 25.43 -32.71
C ALA A 412 6.06 24.78 -33.13
N PRO A 413 5.07 25.56 -33.63
CA PRO A 413 5.05 27.02 -33.73
C PRO A 413 4.66 27.75 -32.43
N GLU A 414 4.30 27.03 -31.35
CA GLU A 414 3.79 27.62 -30.12
C GLU A 414 4.83 28.45 -29.35
N VAL A 415 6.11 28.08 -29.41
CA VAL A 415 7.24 28.97 -29.12
C VAL A 415 7.57 29.72 -30.41
N PRO A 416 7.24 31.02 -30.51
CA PRO A 416 7.18 31.75 -31.79
C PRO A 416 8.56 32.24 -32.23
N CYS A 417 9.48 31.30 -32.49
CA CYS A 417 10.86 31.60 -32.90
C CYS A 417 10.96 32.42 -34.20
N HIS A 418 9.91 32.47 -35.03
CA HIS A 418 9.83 33.35 -36.19
C HIS A 418 9.77 34.84 -35.83
N ARG A 419 9.38 35.20 -34.60
CA ARG A 419 9.35 36.58 -34.09
C ARG A 419 10.72 37.10 -33.61
N VAL A 420 11.76 36.27 -33.62
CA VAL A 420 13.12 36.67 -33.22
C VAL A 420 13.96 36.96 -34.46
N ILE A 421 14.42 38.20 -34.60
CA ILE A 421 15.14 38.71 -35.79
C ILE A 421 16.52 39.28 -35.41
N ALA A 422 17.28 39.76 -36.40
CA ALA A 422 18.55 40.44 -36.16
C ALA A 422 18.30 41.85 -35.57
N SER A 423 19.30 42.39 -34.84
CA SER A 423 19.14 43.68 -34.16
C SER A 423 19.10 44.90 -35.08
N ASP A 424 19.55 44.74 -36.33
CA ASP A 424 19.48 45.75 -37.39
C ASP A 424 18.13 45.76 -38.13
N GLY A 425 17.18 44.92 -37.73
CA GLY A 425 15.88 44.78 -38.38
C GLY A 425 15.83 43.82 -39.56
N THR A 426 16.95 43.21 -39.95
CA THR A 426 16.94 42.14 -40.95
C THR A 426 16.32 40.86 -40.38
N ILE A 427 15.62 40.10 -41.22
CA ILE A 427 14.84 38.93 -40.79
C ILE A 427 15.71 37.82 -40.19
N GLY A 428 16.95 37.66 -40.67
CA GLY A 428 17.85 36.58 -40.27
C GLY A 428 17.34 35.18 -40.63
N GLY A 429 18.00 34.16 -40.07
CA GLY A 429 17.72 32.74 -40.37
C GLY A 429 16.46 32.17 -39.70
N PHE A 430 15.99 31.05 -40.24
CA PHE A 430 14.89 30.25 -39.69
C PHE A 430 15.07 28.78 -40.02
N ALA A 431 14.83 27.87 -39.05
CA ALA A 431 15.03 26.43 -39.25
C ALA A 431 14.19 25.88 -40.41
N SER A 432 12.99 26.40 -40.63
CA SER A 432 12.12 26.03 -41.76
C SER A 432 12.23 26.96 -42.97
N GLY A 433 13.29 27.75 -43.07
CA GLY A 433 13.57 28.67 -44.18
C GLY A 433 12.96 30.07 -44.03
N THR A 434 13.68 31.07 -44.55
CA THR A 434 13.34 32.51 -44.42
C THR A 434 12.00 32.86 -45.05
N LYS A 435 11.63 32.23 -46.18
CA LYS A 435 10.32 32.43 -46.84
C LYS A 435 9.15 32.12 -45.88
N LYS A 436 9.26 31.04 -45.10
CA LYS A 436 8.23 30.64 -44.13
C LYS A 436 8.17 31.61 -42.95
N LYS A 437 9.32 32.10 -42.48
CA LYS A 437 9.39 33.12 -41.42
C LYS A 437 8.70 34.41 -41.85
N ILE A 438 8.95 34.88 -43.08
CA ILE A 438 8.28 36.03 -43.68
C ILE A 438 6.77 35.82 -43.72
N ALA A 439 6.31 34.67 -44.21
CA ALA A 439 4.87 34.38 -44.31
C ALA A 439 4.19 34.41 -42.93
N LEU A 440 4.81 33.80 -41.91
CA LEU A 440 4.31 33.83 -40.53
C LEU A 440 4.23 35.26 -39.99
N LEU A 441 5.30 36.06 -40.13
CA LEU A 441 5.32 37.45 -39.67
C LEU A 441 4.26 38.31 -40.35
N LYS A 442 4.10 38.19 -41.68
CA LYS A 442 3.04 38.88 -42.42
C LYS A 442 1.64 38.46 -41.97
N SER A 443 1.41 37.17 -41.73
CA SER A 443 0.13 36.67 -41.21
C SER A 443 -0.20 37.19 -39.79
N GLU A 444 0.80 37.71 -39.09
CA GLU A 444 0.65 38.35 -37.79
C GLU A 444 0.52 39.88 -37.87
N GLY A 445 0.53 40.46 -39.08
CA GLY A 445 0.41 41.91 -39.30
C GLY A 445 1.74 42.67 -39.27
N VAL A 446 2.87 41.98 -39.34
CA VAL A 446 4.19 42.62 -39.42
C VAL A 446 4.52 42.97 -40.87
N GLU A 447 4.66 44.26 -41.16
CA GLU A 447 5.10 44.75 -42.46
C GLU A 447 6.61 44.56 -42.63
N ILE A 448 7.02 44.12 -43.82
CA ILE A 448 8.43 43.90 -44.19
C ILE A 448 8.69 44.70 -45.47
N LYS A 449 9.57 45.69 -45.40
CA LYS A 449 9.97 46.54 -46.53
C LYS A 449 11.44 46.29 -46.86
N ASN A 450 11.75 45.94 -48.11
CA ASN A 450 13.11 45.66 -48.58
C ASN A 450 13.91 44.65 -47.71
N GLY A 451 13.22 43.70 -47.06
CA GLY A 451 13.85 42.72 -46.17
C GLY A 451 14.06 43.18 -44.72
N TYR A 452 13.60 44.37 -44.37
CA TYR A 452 13.69 44.98 -43.04
C TYR A 452 12.33 45.11 -42.38
N ILE A 453 12.32 45.04 -41.04
CA ILE A 453 11.16 45.27 -40.19
C ILE A 453 11.34 46.59 -39.45
N ASP A 454 10.31 47.44 -39.48
CA ASP A 454 10.30 48.74 -38.85
C ASP A 454 10.35 48.64 -37.31
N GLN A 455 11.02 49.60 -36.66
CA GLN A 455 11.16 49.68 -35.21
C GLN A 455 9.82 49.67 -34.46
N LYS A 456 8.73 50.16 -35.07
CA LYS A 456 7.38 50.13 -34.47
C LYS A 456 6.89 48.72 -34.08
N TYR A 457 7.44 47.68 -34.69
CA TYR A 457 7.11 46.29 -34.39
C TYR A 457 7.97 45.68 -33.29
N PHE A 458 9.03 46.33 -32.85
CA PHE A 458 9.91 45.78 -31.82
C PHE A 458 9.21 45.84 -30.46
N VAL A 459 9.44 44.81 -29.65
CA VAL A 459 9.10 44.85 -28.23
C VAL A 459 10.16 45.71 -27.56
N HIS A 460 9.79 46.93 -27.18
CA HIS A 460 10.60 47.77 -26.31
C HIS A 460 10.46 47.25 -24.87
N SER A 461 11.60 47.10 -24.20
CA SER A 461 11.70 46.59 -22.83
C SER A 461 11.38 47.67 -21.81
#